data_AF-A0A8T7CNI9-F1
#
_entry.id   AF-A0A8T7CNI9-F1
#
_cell.length_a   1.000
_cell.length_b   1.000
_cell.length_c   1.000
_cell.angle_alpha   90.00
_cell.angle_beta   90.00
_cell.angle_gamma   90.00
#
_symmetry.space_group_name_H-M   'P 1'
#
loop_
_entity.id
_entity.type
_entity.pdbx_description
1 polymer ?
#
loop_
_entity_poly.entity_id
_entity_poly.type
_entity_poly.pdbx_seq_one_letter_code
_entity_poly.pdbx_strand_id
1 'polypeptide(L)'
;MSIPIRHLWKKLFLLIVLLSPLSLPADDLDSRKRMARSPQTPVSQLPQLATDEEWEVRRAVAANRRSPAELLHTLAQDKDERVRIAVVTNT
;
A
#
# COMPACT_ATOMS: atom_id res chain seq x y z
N MET A 1 2.26 32.87 24.44
CA MET A 1 1.21 32.13 23.71
C MET A 1 1.88 31.41 22.54
N SER A 2 2.34 30.18 22.78
CA SER A 2 3.33 29.50 21.94
C SER A 2 2.64 28.55 20.97
N ILE A 3 2.67 28.87 19.66
CA ILE A 3 2.15 27.97 18.62
C ILE A 3 3.17 26.82 18.44
N PRO A 4 2.77 25.54 18.59
CA PRO A 4 3.71 24.43 18.56
C PRO A 4 4.28 24.20 17.15
N ILE A 5 5.61 24.14 17.07
CA ILE A 5 6.49 23.93 15.89
C ILE A 5 6.05 22.70 15.03
N ARG A 6 5.21 21.82 15.57
CA ARG A 6 4.63 20.63 14.91
C ARG A 6 3.87 20.92 13.61
N HIS A 7 3.42 22.16 13.40
CA HIS A 7 2.68 22.57 12.20
C HIS A 7 3.58 23.18 11.11
N LEU A 8 4.82 23.54 11.48
CA LEU A 8 5.78 24.16 10.57
C LEU A 8 6.39 23.12 9.62
N TRP A 9 6.55 21.87 10.08
CA TRP A 9 7.05 20.76 9.25
C TRP A 9 6.08 20.39 8.14
N LYS A 10 4.77 20.46 8.40
CA LYS A 10 3.75 20.25 7.36
C LYS A 10 3.85 21.30 6.25
N LYS A 11 4.09 22.57 6.62
CA LYS A 11 4.29 23.68 5.66
C LYS A 11 5.65 23.61 4.96
N LEU A 12 6.71 23.21 5.66
CA LEU A 12 8.06 23.05 5.10
C LEU A 12 8.12 21.86 4.13
N PHE A 13 7.42 20.77 4.45
CA PHE A 13 7.23 19.63 3.55
C PHE A 13 6.47 20.05 2.29
N LEU A 14 5.41 20.86 2.42
CA LEU A 14 4.69 21.44 1.28
C LEU A 14 5.56 22.43 0.46
N LEU A 15 6.49 23.14 1.10
CA LEU A 15 7.38 24.10 0.42
C LEU A 15 8.50 23.40 -0.38
N ILE A 16 9.02 22.28 0.12
CA ILE A 16 9.99 21.43 -0.60
C ILE A 16 9.36 20.79 -1.85
N VAL A 17 8.05 20.50 -1.78
CA VAL A 17 7.28 19.95 -2.91
C VAL A 17 7.04 20.98 -4.03
N LEU A 18 7.02 22.28 -3.73
CA LEU A 18 6.68 23.34 -4.70
C LEU A 18 7.84 23.83 -5.59
N LEU A 19 9.09 23.48 -5.29
CA LEU A 19 10.28 23.99 -5.99
C LEU A 19 11.09 22.93 -6.77
N SER A 20 10.60 21.70 -6.89
CA SER A 20 11.25 20.65 -7.67
C SER A 20 10.50 20.44 -9.00
N PRO A 21 11.06 20.78 -10.17
CA PRO A 21 10.46 20.38 -11.42
C PRO A 21 10.74 18.88 -11.65
N LEU A 22 9.68 18.12 -11.95
CA LEU A 22 9.72 16.83 -12.67
C LEU A 22 10.11 15.57 -11.88
N SER A 23 9.20 15.07 -11.03
CA SER A 23 8.75 13.66 -11.02
C SER A 23 7.86 13.43 -9.80
N LEU A 24 6.54 13.57 -9.97
CA LEU A 24 5.61 12.91 -9.06
C LEU A 24 5.63 11.44 -9.46
N PRO A 25 6.14 10.48 -8.65
CA PRO A 25 5.87 9.09 -8.94
C PRO A 25 4.37 8.96 -8.77
N ALA A 26 3.67 8.89 -9.90
CA ALA A 26 2.25 8.66 -9.93
C ALA A 26 1.99 7.44 -9.05
N ASP A 27 1.15 7.65 -8.04
CA ASP A 27 0.44 6.63 -7.28
C ASP A 27 -0.54 5.89 -8.22
N ASP A 28 0.01 5.36 -9.30
CA ASP A 28 -0.70 4.64 -10.33
C ASP A 28 -0.86 3.20 -9.87
N LEU A 29 -2.02 2.64 -10.21
CA LEU A 29 -2.42 1.27 -9.95
C LEU A 29 -1.29 0.26 -10.21
N ASP A 30 -0.58 0.40 -11.32
CA ASP A 30 0.49 -0.54 -11.67
C ASP A 30 1.72 -0.45 -10.75
N SER A 31 2.01 0.73 -10.18
CA SER A 31 3.05 0.87 -9.16
C SER A 31 2.64 0.15 -7.86
N ARG A 32 1.41 0.37 -7.39
CA ARG A 32 0.88 -0.28 -6.18
C ARG A 32 0.77 -1.80 -6.34
N LYS A 33 0.32 -2.29 -7.50
CA LYS A 33 0.31 -3.74 -7.82
C LYS A 33 1.71 -4.33 -7.82
N ARG A 34 2.69 -3.66 -8.43
CA ARG A 34 4.09 -4.12 -8.43
C ARG A 34 4.65 -4.19 -7.02
N MET A 35 4.40 -3.17 -6.19
CA MET A 35 4.76 -3.20 -4.78
C MET A 35 4.07 -4.36 -4.05
N ALA A 36 2.77 -4.54 -4.20
CA ALA A 36 2.02 -5.61 -3.53
C ALA A 36 2.52 -7.01 -3.87
N ARG A 37 2.92 -7.27 -5.13
CA ARG A 37 3.45 -8.58 -5.56
C ARG A 37 4.94 -8.78 -5.26
N SER A 38 5.69 -7.72 -5.06
CA SER A 38 7.15 -7.82 -4.97
C SER A 38 7.57 -8.57 -3.70
N PRO A 39 8.46 -9.58 -3.81
CA PRO A 39 9.05 -10.23 -2.65
C PRO A 39 10.00 -9.31 -1.88
N GLN A 40 10.39 -8.16 -2.44
CA GLN A 40 11.24 -7.17 -1.77
C GLN A 40 10.44 -6.19 -0.92
N THR A 41 9.12 -6.13 -1.09
CA THR A 41 8.26 -5.25 -0.31
C THR A 41 8.32 -5.67 1.16
N PRO A 42 8.68 -4.74 2.08
CA PRO A 42 8.64 -5.00 3.50
C PRO A 42 7.26 -5.50 3.92
N VAL A 43 7.23 -6.56 4.73
CA VAL A 43 5.98 -7.14 5.25
C VAL A 43 5.14 -6.09 5.97
N SER A 44 5.79 -5.12 6.63
CA SER A 44 5.14 -3.99 7.31
C SER A 44 4.35 -3.05 6.39
N GLN A 45 4.60 -3.06 5.08
CA GLN A 45 3.88 -2.25 4.08
C GLN A 45 2.67 -2.99 3.48
N LEU A 46 2.61 -4.32 3.58
CA LEU A 46 1.53 -5.12 3.02
C LEU A 46 0.14 -4.80 3.63
N PRO A 47 -0.02 -4.48 4.93
CA PRO A 47 -1.31 -4.09 5.48
C PRO A 47 -1.94 -2.87 4.81
N GLN A 48 -1.12 -1.87 4.45
CA GLN A 48 -1.62 -0.68 3.75
C GLN A 48 -2.11 -1.01 2.33
N LEU A 49 -1.40 -1.88 1.62
CA LEU A 49 -1.78 -2.34 0.28
C LEU A 49 -2.95 -3.33 0.31
N ALA A 50 -3.18 -4.02 1.44
CA ALA A 50 -4.32 -4.90 1.62
C ALA A 50 -5.64 -4.15 1.83
N THR A 51 -5.59 -2.86 2.18
CA THR A 51 -6.78 -1.99 2.29
C THR A 51 -7.00 -1.12 1.06
N ASP A 52 -6.23 -1.37 -0.01
CA ASP A 52 -6.32 -0.61 -1.26
C ASP A 52 -7.72 -0.68 -1.85
N GLU A 53 -8.22 0.41 -2.42
CA GLU A 53 -9.55 0.44 -3.04
C GLU A 53 -9.65 -0.50 -4.25
N GLU A 54 -8.54 -0.65 -4.98
CA GLU A 54 -8.48 -1.47 -6.18
C GLU A 54 -8.26 -2.95 -5.82
N TRP A 55 -9.19 -3.80 -6.25
CA TRP A 55 -9.17 -5.22 -5.91
C TRP A 55 -7.94 -5.92 -6.50
N GLU A 56 -7.37 -5.41 -7.60
CA GLU A 56 -6.14 -5.95 -8.17
C GLU A 56 -4.92 -5.80 -7.27
N VAL A 57 -4.84 -4.72 -6.49
CA VAL A 57 -3.77 -4.50 -5.50
C VAL A 57 -3.98 -5.44 -4.31
N ARG A 58 -5.19 -5.52 -3.77
CA ARG A 58 -5.51 -6.45 -2.67
C ARG A 58 -5.26 -7.91 -3.06
N ARG A 59 -5.62 -8.29 -4.29
CA ARG A 59 -5.33 -9.62 -4.85
C ARG A 59 -3.83 -9.86 -4.96
N ALA A 60 -3.06 -8.84 -5.36
CA ALA A 60 -1.62 -8.93 -5.42
C ALA A 60 -1.00 -9.16 -4.03
N VAL A 61 -1.52 -8.52 -2.98
CA VAL A 61 -1.12 -8.81 -1.60
C VAL A 61 -1.50 -10.25 -1.22
N ALA A 62 -2.74 -10.66 -1.51
CA ALA A 62 -3.20 -12.03 -1.25
C ALA A 62 -2.35 -13.10 -1.95
N ALA A 63 -1.76 -12.80 -3.11
CA ALA A 63 -0.88 -13.71 -3.87
C ALA A 63 0.61 -13.60 -3.49
N ASN A 64 0.99 -12.66 -2.62
CA ASN A 64 2.38 -12.51 -2.20
C ASN A 64 2.71 -13.57 -1.13
N ARG A 65 3.69 -14.44 -1.39
CA ARG A 65 4.12 -15.49 -0.45
C ARG A 65 4.68 -14.98 0.88
N ARG A 66 5.02 -13.68 0.95
CA ARG A 66 5.48 -13.04 2.19
C ARG A 66 4.32 -12.45 3.01
N SER A 67 3.08 -12.54 2.52
CA SER A 67 1.92 -12.05 3.25
C SER A 67 1.73 -12.85 4.55
N PRO A 68 1.65 -12.18 5.71
CA PRO A 68 1.43 -12.84 6.99
C PRO A 68 0.09 -13.58 7.02
N ALA A 69 0.03 -14.67 7.79
CA ALA A 69 -1.20 -15.46 7.94
C ALA A 69 -2.39 -14.62 8.42
N GLU A 70 -2.19 -13.71 9.38
CA GLU A 70 -3.24 -12.80 9.87
C GLU A 70 -3.81 -11.90 8.76
N LEU A 71 -2.94 -11.44 7.85
CA LEU A 71 -3.34 -10.63 6.72
C LEU A 71 -4.11 -11.47 5.69
N LEU A 72 -3.68 -12.71 5.45
CA LEU A 72 -4.39 -13.66 4.59
C LEU A 72 -5.78 -14.02 5.17
N HIS A 73 -5.91 -14.18 6.49
CA HIS A 73 -7.21 -14.38 7.14
C HIS A 73 -8.17 -13.20 6.92
N THR A 74 -7.63 -11.98 6.94
CA THR A 74 -8.43 -10.77 6.63
C THR A 74 -8.87 -10.77 5.17
N LEU A 75 -7.94 -11.05 4.24
CA LEU A 75 -8.21 -11.08 2.80
C LEU A 75 -9.10 -12.26 2.37
N ALA A 76 -9.19 -13.33 3.17
CA ALA A 76 -10.15 -14.42 2.96
C ALA A 76 -11.61 -13.94 3.10
N GLN A 77 -11.85 -12.81 3.77
CA GLN A 77 -13.15 -12.17 3.92
C GLN A 77 -13.34 -10.97 2.96
N ASP A 78 -12.44 -10.78 1.99
CA ASP A 78 -12.55 -9.67 1.04
C ASP A 78 -13.85 -9.74 0.24
N LYS A 79 -14.42 -8.57 -0.07
CA LYS A 79 -15.63 -8.45 -0.89
C LYS A 79 -15.44 -9.02 -2.30
N ASP A 80 -14.23 -8.94 -2.86
CA ASP A 80 -13.93 -9.42 -4.20
C ASP A 80 -13.52 -10.90 -4.17
N GLU A 81 -14.24 -11.72 -4.93
CA GLU A 81 -13.99 -13.16 -5.00
C GLU A 81 -12.58 -13.50 -5.49
N ARG A 82 -12.01 -12.71 -6.40
CA ARG A 82 -10.68 -12.98 -6.97
C ARG A 82 -9.58 -12.76 -5.92
N VAL A 83 -9.82 -11.90 -4.94
CA VAL A 83 -8.95 -11.74 -3.77
C VAL A 83 -9.03 -12.97 -2.88
N ARG A 84 -10.26 -13.45 -2.57
CA ARG A 84 -10.46 -14.65 -1.75
C ARG A 84 -9.84 -15.90 -2.39
N ILE A 85 -9.99 -16.08 -3.70
CA ILE A 85 -9.36 -17.18 -4.45
C ILE A 85 -7.83 -17.10 -4.33
N ALA A 86 -7.26 -15.91 -4.48
CA ALA A 86 -5.80 -15.72 -4.39
C ALA A 86 -5.23 -16.17 -3.04
N VAL A 87 -5.98 -15.95 -1.94
CA VAL A 87 -5.60 -16.44 -0.60
C VAL A 87 -5.50 -17.97 -0.57
N VAL A 88 -6.47 -18.69 -1.14
CA VAL A 88 -6.47 -20.17 -1.18
C VAL A 88 -5.31 -20.71 -2.00
N THR A 89 -4.91 -20.01 -3.06
CA THR A 89 -3.79 -20.39 -3.93
C THR A 89 -2.42 -19.90 -3.44
N ASN A 90 -2.35 -19.20 -2.31
CA ASN A 90 -1.08 -18.73 -1.73
C ASN A 90 -0.41 -19.88 -0.96
N THR A 91 0.58 -20.51 -1.62
CA THR A 91 1.39 -21.63 -1.11
C THR A 91 2.87 -21.33 -1.17
#